data_AF-A0A450X9B1-F1
#
_entry.id   AF-A0A450X9B1-F1
#
_cell.length_a   1.000
_cell.length_b   1.000
_cell.length_c   1.000
_cell.angle_alpha   90.00
_cell.angle_beta   90.00
_cell.angle_gamma   90.00
#
_symmetry.space_group_name_H-M   'P 1'
#
loop_
_entity.id
_entity.type
_entity.pdbx_description
1 polymer ?
#
loop_
_entity_poly.entity_id
_entity_poly.type
_entity_poly.pdbx_seq_one_letter_code
_entity_poly.pdbx_strand_id
1 'polypeptide(L)'
;MNSLLGLFFLLAGCAALLDSYLPDERVAAARGAVLAWWEGFRRQRPERLAQQASREFSRLFDALYGEKHFSWRTVRRSLVFSVFGFLVTMLVCEWIAPGYLANVIDELGGGVFLFFTANLVTDYVSLLETRLVLRRCAASRAAWLPVWLALDVLASWLLYVFVGLVFVDLLGGLLLGQGFEGFYRFFTLDLHLVALSVLTHIKEPTAFFYSTFFTSFLFYLFVLTSLLLRLLGPLRFALMPFMRWLSTGIPSSPSWVSPAASRS
;
A
#
# COMPACT_ATOMS: atom_id res chain seq x y z
N MET A 1 2.12 11.58 26.12
CA MET A 1 1.85 10.20 26.60
C MET A 1 0.37 9.81 26.51
N ASN A 2 -0.57 10.65 26.96
CA ASN A 2 -2.02 10.34 26.89
C ASN A 2 -2.56 10.20 25.45
N SER A 3 -2.09 11.02 24.49
CA SER A 3 -2.54 10.95 23.10
C SER A 3 -2.07 9.68 22.37
N LEU A 4 -0.86 9.20 22.65
CA LEU A 4 -0.32 7.95 22.10
C LEU A 4 -1.09 6.73 22.61
N LEU A 5 -1.45 6.72 23.89
CA LEU A 5 -2.24 5.66 24.50
C LEU A 5 -3.64 5.60 23.87
N GLY A 6 -4.31 6.76 23.72
CA GLY A 6 -5.62 6.84 23.06
C GLY A 6 -5.56 6.36 21.61
N LEU A 7 -4.52 6.74 20.88
CA LEU A 7 -4.35 6.33 19.49
C LEU A 7 -4.05 4.83 19.35
N PHE A 8 -3.28 4.24 20.27
CA PHE A 8 -3.09 2.80 20.34
C PHE A 8 -4.42 2.04 20.54
N PHE A 9 -5.28 2.51 21.44
CA PHE A 9 -6.60 1.88 21.66
C PHE A 9 -7.52 2.01 20.44
N LEU A 10 -7.50 3.17 19.75
CA LEU A 10 -8.25 3.35 18.51
C LEU A 10 -7.74 2.42 17.41
N LEU A 11 -6.43 2.27 17.28
CA LEU A 11 -5.81 1.35 16.34
C LEU A 11 -6.18 -0.11 16.63
N ALA A 12 -6.12 -0.51 17.90
CA ALA A 12 -6.52 -1.84 18.35
C ALA A 12 -8.02 -2.10 18.10
N GLY A 13 -8.88 -1.12 18.37
CA GLY A 13 -10.30 -1.20 18.06
C GLY A 13 -10.59 -1.32 16.57
N CYS A 14 -9.89 -0.55 15.74
CA CYS A 14 -9.98 -0.66 14.28
C CYS A 14 -9.49 -2.03 13.80
N ALA A 15 -8.37 -2.54 14.33
CA ALA A 15 -7.87 -3.86 14.01
C ALA A 15 -8.87 -4.96 14.37
N ALA A 16 -9.48 -4.91 15.55
CA ALA A 16 -10.51 -5.85 15.97
C ALA A 16 -11.77 -5.79 15.08
N LEU A 17 -12.17 -4.59 14.65
CA LEU A 17 -13.28 -4.43 13.70
C LEU A 17 -12.93 -4.98 12.32
N LEU A 18 -11.72 -4.75 11.81
CA LEU A 18 -11.24 -5.32 10.56
C LEU A 18 -11.22 -6.85 10.61
N ASP A 19 -10.75 -7.42 11.73
CA ASP A 19 -10.72 -8.87 11.96
C ASP A 19 -12.15 -9.44 11.93
N SER A 20 -13.12 -8.77 12.56
CA SER A 20 -14.53 -9.19 12.51
C SER A 20 -15.15 -9.19 11.10
N TYR A 21 -14.58 -8.43 10.16
CA TYR A 21 -15.03 -8.41 8.77
C TYR A 21 -14.37 -9.48 7.90
N LEU A 22 -13.31 -10.12 8.39
CA LEU A 22 -12.53 -11.14 7.70
C LEU A 22 -12.79 -12.51 8.33
N PRO A 23 -13.88 -13.21 7.93
CA PRO A 23 -14.15 -14.55 8.45
C PRO A 23 -12.97 -15.48 8.16
N ASP A 24 -12.64 -16.36 9.12
CA ASP A 24 -11.49 -17.27 9.08
C ASP A 24 -11.40 -18.08 7.77
N GLU A 25 -12.55 -18.47 7.22
CA GLU A 25 -12.63 -19.18 5.94
C GLU A 25 -12.04 -18.37 4.77
N ARG A 26 -12.30 -17.06 4.73
CA ARG A 26 -11.77 -16.16 3.68
C ARG A 26 -10.29 -15.90 3.88
N VAL A 27 -9.83 -15.79 5.11
CA VAL A 27 -8.40 -15.65 5.44
C VAL A 27 -7.65 -16.93 5.09
N ALA A 28 -8.21 -18.09 5.41
CA ALA A 28 -7.67 -19.40 5.06
C ALA A 28 -7.65 -19.60 3.54
N ALA A 29 -8.70 -19.21 2.82
CA ALA A 29 -8.75 -19.25 1.36
C ALA A 29 -7.69 -18.33 0.72
N ALA A 30 -7.53 -17.11 1.24
CA ALA A 30 -6.50 -16.18 0.79
C ALA A 30 -5.08 -16.74 1.05
N ARG A 31 -4.83 -17.29 2.24
CA ARG A 31 -3.56 -17.94 2.60
C ARG A 31 -3.28 -19.12 1.68
N GLY A 32 -4.28 -19.97 1.43
CA GLY A 32 -4.21 -21.08 0.49
C GLY A 32 -3.88 -20.62 -0.93
N ALA A 33 -4.49 -19.53 -1.41
CA ALA A 33 -4.21 -18.95 -2.72
C ALA A 33 -2.78 -18.41 -2.82
N VAL A 34 -2.26 -17.75 -1.77
CA VAL A 34 -0.86 -17.27 -1.72
C VAL A 34 0.12 -18.44 -1.71
N LEU A 35 -0.16 -19.50 -0.96
CA LEU A 35 0.67 -20.71 -0.93
C LEU A 35 0.66 -21.45 -2.28
N ALA A 36 -0.51 -21.60 -2.89
CA ALA A 36 -0.66 -22.19 -4.22
C ALA A 36 0.06 -21.35 -5.29
N TRP A 37 0.00 -20.02 -5.17
CA TRP A 37 0.77 -19.11 -6.02
C TRP A 37 2.29 -19.28 -5.84
N TRP A 38 2.76 -19.38 -4.59
CA TRP A 38 4.17 -19.62 -4.28
C TRP A 38 4.67 -20.98 -4.82
N GLU A 39 3.84 -22.00 -4.73
CA GLU A 39 4.17 -23.32 -5.28
C GLU A 39 4.15 -23.34 -6.81
N GLY A 40 3.21 -22.61 -7.43
CA GLY A 40 3.21 -22.32 -8.86
C GLY A 40 4.46 -21.58 -9.31
N PHE A 41 4.96 -20.65 -8.49
CA PHE A 41 6.19 -19.90 -8.75
C PHE A 41 7.42 -20.81 -8.88
N ARG A 42 7.48 -21.88 -8.08
CA ARG A 42 8.56 -22.87 -8.17
C ARG A 42 8.53 -23.70 -9.46
N ARG A 43 7.37 -23.83 -10.11
CA ARG A 43 7.14 -24.81 -11.20
C ARG A 43 6.88 -24.19 -12.59
N GLN A 44 6.50 -22.91 -12.71
CA GLN A 44 6.00 -22.32 -13.97
C GLN A 44 6.79 -21.11 -14.51
N ARG A 45 6.52 -20.75 -15.77
CA ARG A 45 7.05 -19.54 -16.44
C ARG A 45 6.51 -18.25 -15.79
N PRO A 46 7.35 -17.23 -15.56
CA PRO A 46 7.05 -16.04 -14.75
C PRO A 46 5.89 -15.16 -15.26
N GLU A 47 5.58 -15.20 -16.55
CA GLU A 47 4.52 -14.38 -17.15
C GLU A 47 3.10 -14.84 -16.77
N ARG A 48 2.85 -16.16 -16.79
CA ARG A 48 1.55 -16.74 -16.39
C ARG A 48 1.30 -16.55 -14.89
N LEU A 49 2.38 -16.60 -14.10
CA LEU A 49 2.36 -16.33 -12.68
C LEU A 49 1.93 -14.90 -12.35
N ALA A 50 2.42 -13.89 -13.08
CA ALA A 50 2.02 -12.52 -12.84
C ALA A 50 0.52 -12.27 -13.11
N GLN A 51 -0.03 -12.90 -14.17
CA GLN A 51 -1.47 -12.81 -14.45
C GLN A 51 -2.31 -13.54 -13.41
N GLN A 52 -1.90 -14.74 -12.98
CA GLN A 52 -2.58 -15.46 -11.91
C GLN A 52 -2.54 -14.67 -10.59
N ALA A 53 -1.38 -14.10 -10.26
CA ALA A 53 -1.19 -13.25 -9.08
C ALA A 53 -2.12 -12.03 -9.11
N SER A 54 -2.28 -11.38 -10.27
CA SER A 54 -3.16 -10.21 -10.40
C SER A 54 -4.64 -10.58 -10.19
N ARG A 55 -5.07 -11.77 -10.62
CA ARG A 55 -6.44 -12.25 -10.37
C ARG A 55 -6.68 -12.60 -8.91
N GLU A 56 -5.75 -13.31 -8.28
CA GLU A 56 -5.86 -13.62 -6.84
C GLU A 56 -5.80 -12.36 -5.99
N PHE A 57 -4.98 -11.38 -6.38
CA PHE A 57 -4.95 -10.09 -5.73
C PHE A 57 -6.28 -9.32 -5.87
N SER A 58 -6.89 -9.32 -7.06
CA SER A 58 -8.23 -8.74 -7.24
C SER A 58 -9.27 -9.42 -6.36
N ARG A 59 -9.20 -10.74 -6.18
CA ARG A 59 -10.09 -11.48 -5.28
C ARG A 59 -9.84 -11.14 -3.81
N LEU A 60 -8.58 -11.02 -3.40
CA LEU A 60 -8.21 -10.60 -2.05
C LEU A 60 -8.73 -9.18 -1.76
N PHE A 61 -8.54 -8.27 -2.71
CA PHE A 61 -9.03 -6.90 -2.63
C PHE A 61 -10.55 -6.85 -2.48
N ASP A 62 -11.28 -7.63 -3.29
CA ASP A 62 -12.73 -7.75 -3.18
C ASP A 62 -13.18 -8.49 -1.91
N ALA A 63 -12.36 -9.36 -1.32
CA ALA A 63 -12.64 -9.99 -0.04
C ALA A 63 -12.51 -9.00 1.13
N LEU A 64 -11.49 -8.14 1.10
CA LEU A 64 -11.22 -7.10 2.08
C LEU A 64 -12.31 -6.02 2.04
N TYR A 65 -12.49 -5.39 0.87
CA TYR A 65 -13.37 -4.23 0.73
C TYR A 65 -14.81 -4.60 0.32
N GLY A 66 -15.06 -5.82 -0.15
CA GLY A 66 -16.38 -6.29 -0.60
C GLY A 66 -16.60 -6.11 -2.11
N GLU A 67 -17.20 -7.09 -2.77
CA GLU A 67 -17.31 -7.19 -4.24
C GLU A 67 -18.12 -6.05 -4.91
N LYS A 68 -19.17 -5.55 -4.25
CA LYS A 68 -20.06 -4.51 -4.79
C LYS A 68 -19.66 -3.15 -4.23
N HIS A 69 -19.12 -2.27 -5.08
CA HIS A 69 -18.60 -0.96 -4.66
C HIS A 69 -19.66 -0.13 -3.92
N PHE A 70 -20.83 0.07 -4.54
CA PHE A 70 -21.95 0.84 -3.96
C PHE A 70 -22.76 0.08 -2.90
N SER A 71 -22.15 -0.86 -2.17
CA SER A 71 -22.82 -1.54 -1.07
C SER A 71 -22.49 -0.88 0.26
N TRP A 72 -23.47 -0.81 1.15
CA TRP A 72 -23.26 -0.28 2.51
C TRP A 72 -22.18 -1.05 3.28
N ARG A 73 -22.04 -2.35 2.99
CA ARG A 73 -20.97 -3.19 3.54
C ARG A 73 -19.58 -2.70 3.10
N THR A 74 -19.41 -2.35 1.82
CA THR A 74 -18.16 -1.81 1.29
C THR A 74 -17.84 -0.42 1.83
N VAL A 75 -18.83 0.46 1.92
CA VAL A 75 -18.67 1.78 2.55
C VAL A 75 -18.16 1.64 3.98
N ARG A 76 -18.82 0.82 4.82
CA ARG A 76 -18.39 0.62 6.22
C ARG A 76 -16.98 0.05 6.34
N ARG A 77 -16.63 -0.93 5.50
CA ARG A 77 -15.29 -1.54 5.50
C ARG A 77 -14.23 -0.54 5.06
N SER A 78 -14.49 0.20 4.00
CA SER A 78 -13.62 1.29 3.52
C SER A 78 -13.36 2.29 4.63
N LEU A 79 -14.39 2.76 5.32
CA LEU A 79 -14.24 3.72 6.42
C LEU A 79 -13.31 3.17 7.50
N VAL A 80 -13.51 1.93 7.94
CA VAL A 80 -12.65 1.33 8.98
C VAL A 80 -11.21 1.18 8.50
N PHE A 81 -10.98 0.76 7.25
CA PHE A 81 -9.64 0.68 6.67
C PHE A 81 -8.96 2.05 6.54
N SER A 82 -9.70 3.08 6.12
CA SER A 82 -9.21 4.46 6.04
C SER A 82 -8.85 5.03 7.40
N VAL A 83 -9.72 4.84 8.41
CA VAL A 83 -9.39 5.22 9.79
C VAL A 83 -8.14 4.49 10.26
N PHE A 84 -8.07 3.18 10.04
CA PHE A 84 -6.90 2.39 10.42
C PHE A 84 -5.62 2.91 9.75
N GLY A 85 -5.64 3.11 8.44
CA GLY A 85 -4.51 3.63 7.67
C GLY A 85 -4.09 5.02 8.15
N PHE A 86 -5.04 5.92 8.38
CA PHE A 86 -4.78 7.25 8.92
C PHE A 86 -4.10 7.19 10.30
N LEU A 87 -4.59 6.35 11.22
CA LEU A 87 -3.99 6.19 12.55
C LEU A 87 -2.58 5.60 12.48
N VAL A 88 -2.34 4.61 11.60
CA VAL A 88 -0.99 4.06 11.35
C VAL A 88 -0.06 5.16 10.86
N THR A 89 -0.47 5.94 9.86
CA THR A 89 0.36 7.02 9.32
C THR A 89 0.66 8.08 10.37
N MET A 90 -0.34 8.47 11.17
CA MET A 90 -0.16 9.40 12.30
C MET A 90 0.89 8.91 13.31
N LEU A 91 0.90 7.60 13.64
CA LEU A 91 1.94 7.01 14.50
C LEU A 91 3.32 7.07 13.86
N VAL A 92 3.42 6.74 12.57
CA VAL A 92 4.69 6.75 11.86
C VAL A 92 5.24 8.17 11.81
N CYS A 93 4.40 9.17 11.52
CA CYS A 93 4.79 10.57 11.54
C CYS A 93 5.26 11.03 12.93
N GLU A 94 4.52 10.69 14.00
CA GLU A 94 4.92 10.99 15.39
C GLU A 94 6.23 10.30 15.79
N TRP A 95 6.45 9.07 15.32
CA TRP A 95 7.68 8.34 15.60
C TRP A 95 8.90 8.95 14.91
N ILE A 96 8.75 9.42 13.67
CA ILE A 96 9.83 10.06 12.91
C ILE A 96 10.05 11.50 13.39
N ALA A 97 8.98 12.23 13.69
CA ALA A 97 8.99 13.63 14.13
C ALA A 97 8.18 13.78 15.43
N PRO A 98 8.81 13.58 16.61
CA PRO A 98 8.12 13.71 17.90
C PRO A 98 7.50 15.09 18.07
N GLY A 99 6.23 15.13 18.52
CA GLY A 99 5.44 16.36 18.63
C GLY A 99 4.55 16.66 17.41
N TYR A 100 4.64 15.86 16.34
CA TYR A 100 3.79 15.98 15.16
C TYR A 100 2.30 16.02 15.48
N LEU A 101 1.81 15.13 16.34
CA LEU A 101 0.40 15.08 16.73
C LEU A 101 -0.07 16.36 17.43
N ALA A 102 0.78 16.93 18.29
CA ALA A 102 0.46 18.18 18.97
C ALA A 102 0.37 19.32 17.95
N ASN A 103 1.35 19.44 17.06
CA ASN A 103 1.37 20.47 16.02
C ASN A 103 0.16 20.36 15.08
N VAL A 104 -0.21 19.15 14.66
CA VAL A 104 -1.40 18.93 13.83
C VAL A 104 -2.67 19.40 14.53
N ILE A 105 -2.83 19.09 15.82
CA ILE A 105 -4.01 19.49 16.60
C ILE A 105 -4.01 21.01 16.84
N ASP A 106 -2.86 21.60 17.17
CA ASP A 106 -2.75 23.01 17.51
C ASP A 106 -2.89 23.92 16.27
N GLU A 107 -2.30 23.54 15.14
CA GLU A 107 -2.34 24.33 13.90
C GLU A 107 -3.65 24.16 13.13
N LEU A 108 -4.13 22.92 12.98
CA LEU A 108 -5.36 22.67 12.21
C LEU A 108 -6.61 22.80 13.07
N GLY A 109 -6.53 22.65 14.39
CA GLY A 109 -7.66 22.80 15.31
C GLY A 109 -8.91 22.02 14.87
N GLY A 110 -10.04 22.71 14.74
CA GLY A 110 -11.28 22.13 14.22
C GLY A 110 -11.21 21.66 12.75
N GLY A 111 -10.24 22.17 11.98
CA GLY A 111 -9.97 21.77 10.60
C GLY A 111 -9.51 20.31 10.48
N VAL A 112 -8.93 19.71 11.53
CA VAL A 112 -8.55 18.28 11.55
C VAL A 112 -9.73 17.39 11.16
N PHE A 113 -10.93 17.70 11.66
CA PHE A 113 -12.13 16.91 11.36
C PHE A 113 -12.54 17.01 9.89
N LEU A 114 -12.38 18.20 9.29
CA LEU A 114 -12.70 18.45 7.89
C LEU A 114 -11.70 17.77 6.96
N PHE A 115 -10.40 17.86 7.25
CA PHE A 115 -9.35 17.12 6.54
C PHE A 115 -9.54 15.61 6.66
N PHE A 116 -9.87 15.12 7.85
CA PHE A 116 -10.16 13.71 8.07
C PHE A 116 -11.36 13.23 7.24
N THR A 117 -12.45 14.01 7.22
CA THR A 117 -13.64 13.69 6.43
C THR A 117 -13.35 13.70 4.93
N ALA A 118 -12.60 14.71 4.44
CA ALA A 118 -12.18 14.77 3.05
C ALA A 118 -11.31 13.57 2.67
N ASN A 119 -10.42 13.14 3.58
CA ASN A 119 -9.60 11.95 3.39
C ASN A 119 -10.45 10.67 3.28
N LEU A 120 -11.46 10.49 4.14
CA LEU A 120 -12.39 9.35 4.06
C LEU A 120 -13.12 9.28 2.70
N VAL A 121 -13.56 10.43 2.19
CA VAL A 121 -14.21 10.51 0.88
C VAL A 121 -13.22 10.17 -0.24
N THR A 122 -12.02 10.75 -0.17
CA THR A 122 -10.96 10.53 -1.16
C THR A 122 -10.55 9.06 -1.22
N ASP A 123 -10.36 8.42 -0.07
CA ASP A 123 -10.04 7.00 0.04
C ASP A 123 -11.12 6.11 -0.57
N TYR A 124 -12.39 6.41 -0.29
CA TYR A 124 -13.50 5.63 -0.83
C TYR A 124 -13.55 5.72 -2.37
N VAL A 125 -13.28 6.91 -2.93
CA VAL A 125 -13.17 7.10 -4.39
C VAL A 125 -11.92 6.40 -4.95
N SER A 126 -10.79 6.48 -4.24
CA SER A 126 -9.55 5.76 -4.59
C SER A 126 -9.80 4.25 -4.66
N LEU A 127 -10.60 3.66 -3.77
CA LEU A 127 -10.94 2.23 -3.86
C LEU A 127 -11.64 1.85 -5.17
N LEU A 128 -12.49 2.72 -5.72
CA LEU A 128 -13.12 2.49 -7.02
C LEU A 128 -12.07 2.48 -8.13
N GLU A 129 -11.18 3.46 -8.08
CA GLU A 129 -10.09 3.66 -9.02
C GLU A 129 -9.16 2.44 -9.02
N THR A 130 -8.63 2.05 -7.85
CA THR A 130 -7.76 0.88 -7.70
C THR A 130 -8.45 -0.39 -8.18
N ARG A 131 -9.75 -0.57 -7.91
CA ARG A 131 -10.51 -1.72 -8.44
C ARG A 131 -10.54 -1.72 -9.97
N LEU A 132 -10.73 -0.57 -10.61
CA LEU A 132 -10.74 -0.46 -12.06
C LEU A 132 -9.35 -0.79 -12.63
N VAL A 133 -8.29 -0.24 -12.02
CA VAL A 133 -6.91 -0.54 -12.41
C VAL A 133 -6.60 -2.02 -12.26
N LEU A 134 -6.95 -2.64 -11.13
CA LEU A 134 -6.73 -4.06 -10.87
C LEU A 134 -7.42 -4.97 -11.89
N ARG A 135 -8.67 -4.66 -12.24
CA ARG A 135 -9.42 -5.42 -13.27
C ARG A 135 -8.76 -5.30 -14.64
N ARG A 136 -8.26 -4.12 -15.00
CA ARG A 136 -7.55 -3.89 -16.27
C ARG A 136 -6.17 -4.55 -16.27
N CYS A 137 -5.47 -4.50 -15.14
CA CYS A 137 -4.19 -5.15 -14.91
C CYS A 137 -4.31 -6.67 -15.06
N ALA A 138 -5.34 -7.29 -14.48
CA ALA A 138 -5.59 -8.74 -14.58
C ALA A 138 -5.88 -9.21 -16.01
N ALA A 139 -6.39 -8.31 -16.87
CA ALA A 139 -6.65 -8.56 -18.28
C ALA A 139 -5.46 -8.21 -19.20
N SER A 140 -4.46 -7.50 -18.67
CA SER A 140 -3.34 -6.97 -19.47
C SER A 140 -2.17 -7.94 -19.58
N ARG A 141 -1.28 -7.66 -20.53
CA ARG A 141 -0.01 -8.37 -20.62
C ARG A 141 0.89 -7.96 -19.46
N ALA A 142 1.67 -8.92 -18.99
CA ALA A 142 2.69 -8.78 -17.97
C ALA A 142 3.56 -7.51 -18.11
N ALA A 143 3.95 -7.11 -19.33
CA ALA A 143 4.80 -5.95 -19.59
C ALA A 143 4.17 -4.60 -19.21
N TRP A 144 2.85 -4.50 -19.11
CA TRP A 144 2.15 -3.24 -18.79
C TRP A 144 1.99 -2.98 -17.30
N LEU A 145 2.42 -3.88 -16.42
CA LEU A 145 2.32 -3.70 -14.96
C LEU A 145 2.92 -2.37 -14.45
N PRO A 146 4.12 -1.94 -14.89
CA PRO A 146 4.67 -0.65 -14.44
C PRO A 146 3.82 0.54 -14.86
N VAL A 147 3.20 0.46 -16.06
CA VAL A 147 2.33 1.53 -16.58
C VAL A 147 1.06 1.62 -15.74
N TRP A 148 0.44 0.50 -15.40
CA TRP A 148 -0.73 0.48 -14.54
C TRP A 148 -0.44 1.00 -13.12
N LEU A 149 0.74 0.70 -12.57
CA LEU A 149 1.18 1.28 -11.30
C LEU A 149 1.35 2.80 -11.40
N ALA A 150 2.01 3.29 -12.45
CA ALA A 150 2.19 4.72 -12.65
C ALA A 150 0.83 5.44 -12.80
N LEU A 151 -0.13 4.80 -13.48
CA LEU A 151 -1.49 5.33 -13.61
C LEU A 151 -2.24 5.35 -12.27
N ASP A 152 -2.14 4.31 -11.45
CA ASP A 152 -2.79 4.24 -10.12
C ASP A 152 -2.22 5.29 -9.17
N VAL A 153 -0.89 5.47 -9.16
CA VAL A 153 -0.23 6.52 -8.38
C VAL A 153 -0.63 7.91 -8.87
N LEU A 154 -0.65 8.13 -10.19
CA LEU A 154 -1.07 9.41 -10.76
C LEU A 154 -2.54 9.70 -10.46
N ALA A 155 -3.41 8.71 -10.58
CA ALA A 155 -4.83 8.85 -10.29
C ALA A 155 -5.07 9.10 -8.80
N SER A 156 -4.36 8.39 -7.90
CA SER A 156 -4.39 8.63 -6.46
C SER A 156 -3.92 10.04 -6.11
N TRP A 157 -2.84 10.52 -6.75
CA TRP A 157 -2.37 11.90 -6.59
C TRP A 157 -3.40 12.92 -7.10
N LEU A 158 -3.98 12.69 -8.28
CA LEU A 158 -5.03 13.56 -8.81
C LEU A 158 -6.27 13.56 -7.92
N LEU A 159 -6.67 12.41 -7.35
CA LEU A 159 -7.77 12.34 -6.40
C LEU A 159 -7.45 13.11 -5.11
N TYR A 160 -6.24 12.98 -4.57
CA TYR A 160 -5.84 13.78 -3.41
C TYR A 160 -5.91 15.28 -3.71
N VAL A 161 -5.34 15.70 -4.85
CA VAL A 161 -5.29 17.12 -5.25
C VAL A 161 -6.69 17.64 -5.57
N PHE A 162 -7.49 16.96 -6.38
CA PHE A 162 -8.79 17.43 -6.86
C PHE A 162 -9.98 17.09 -5.96
N VAL A 163 -9.92 16.00 -5.20
CA VAL A 163 -11.01 15.59 -4.30
C VAL A 163 -10.67 15.93 -2.86
N GLY A 164 -9.42 15.79 -2.43
CA GLY A 164 -9.00 16.19 -1.09
C GLY A 164 -8.95 17.71 -0.95
N LEU A 165 -8.03 18.37 -1.65
CA LEU A 165 -7.75 19.79 -1.43
C LEU A 165 -8.87 20.71 -1.95
N VAL A 166 -9.40 20.46 -3.15
CA VAL A 166 -10.52 21.29 -3.70
C VAL A 166 -11.77 21.18 -2.84
N PHE A 167 -12.11 19.97 -2.36
CA PHE A 167 -13.27 19.80 -1.49
C PHE A 167 -13.09 20.54 -0.17
N VAL A 168 -11.90 20.48 0.43
CA VAL A 168 -11.57 21.20 1.65
C VAL A 168 -11.67 22.72 1.45
N ASP A 169 -11.07 23.24 0.39
CA ASP A 169 -11.09 24.68 0.08
C ASP A 169 -12.49 25.19 -0.26
N LEU A 170 -13.28 24.40 -0.99
CA LEU A 170 -14.63 24.78 -1.39
C LEU A 170 -15.62 24.67 -0.23
N LEU A 171 -15.52 23.62 0.59
CA LEU A 171 -16.34 23.46 1.79
C LEU A 171 -15.96 24.49 2.86
N GLY A 172 -14.66 24.72 3.06
CA GLY A 172 -14.14 25.75 3.96
C GLY A 172 -14.57 27.16 3.53
N GLY A 173 -14.41 27.48 2.23
CA GLY A 173 -14.87 28.74 1.65
C GLY A 173 -16.38 28.95 1.81
N LEU A 174 -17.18 27.90 1.62
CA LEU A 174 -18.63 27.95 1.84
C LEU A 174 -18.98 28.19 3.32
N LEU A 175 -18.36 27.43 4.24
CA LEU A 175 -18.62 27.51 5.68
C LEU A 175 -18.17 28.84 6.30
N LEU A 176 -17.08 29.42 5.79
CA LEU A 176 -16.54 30.70 6.24
C LEU A 176 -17.15 31.91 5.51
N GLY A 177 -18.09 31.69 4.59
CA GLY A 177 -18.75 32.75 3.82
C GLY A 177 -17.87 33.42 2.76
N GLN A 178 -16.70 32.84 2.44
CA GLN A 178 -15.76 33.32 1.42
C GLN A 178 -16.12 32.82 0.00
N GLY A 179 -17.14 31.95 -0.12
CA GLY A 179 -17.63 31.46 -1.39
C GLY A 179 -16.54 30.71 -2.18
N PHE A 180 -16.33 31.12 -3.44
CA PHE A 180 -15.34 30.50 -4.33
C PHE A 180 -13.94 31.12 -4.24
N GLU A 181 -13.67 32.11 -3.38
CA GLU A 181 -12.33 32.70 -3.29
C GLU A 181 -11.24 31.69 -2.94
N GLY A 182 -11.53 30.75 -2.02
CA GLY A 182 -10.63 29.63 -1.71
C GLY A 182 -10.38 28.72 -2.93
N PHE A 183 -11.44 28.44 -3.70
CA PHE A 183 -11.35 27.66 -4.92
C PHE A 183 -10.48 28.33 -6.00
N TYR A 184 -10.48 29.66 -6.11
CA TYR A 184 -9.58 30.36 -7.03
C TYR A 184 -8.11 30.28 -6.62
N ARG A 185 -7.82 30.28 -5.30
CA ARG A 185 -6.45 30.09 -4.79
C ARG A 185 -5.90 28.71 -5.11
N PHE A 186 -6.77 27.71 -5.26
CA PHE A 186 -6.37 26.37 -5.65
C PHE A 186 -5.62 26.33 -7.00
N PHE A 187 -5.99 27.17 -7.96
CA PHE A 187 -5.34 27.24 -9.28
C PHE A 187 -4.03 28.04 -9.29
N THR A 188 -3.57 28.50 -8.12
CA THR A 188 -2.28 29.17 -8.02
C THR A 188 -1.13 28.16 -7.98
N LEU A 189 -0.02 28.54 -8.60
CA LEU A 189 1.17 27.71 -8.73
C LEU A 189 1.84 27.46 -7.36
N ASP A 190 1.70 28.42 -6.44
CA ASP A 190 2.23 28.33 -5.07
C ASP A 190 1.61 27.19 -4.26
N LEU A 191 0.29 26.97 -4.37
CA LEU A 191 -0.39 25.89 -3.66
C LEU A 191 0.07 24.51 -4.13
N HIS A 192 0.34 24.38 -5.43
CA HIS A 192 0.88 23.14 -6.02
C HIS A 192 2.32 22.88 -5.57
N LEU A 193 3.16 23.91 -5.47
CA LEU A 193 4.52 23.81 -4.94
C LEU A 193 4.53 23.45 -3.44
N VAL A 194 3.61 24.01 -2.67
CA VAL A 194 3.42 23.66 -1.25
C VAL A 194 2.97 22.20 -1.12
N ALA A 195 2.00 21.75 -1.93
CA ALA A 195 1.58 20.34 -1.95
C ALA A 195 2.73 19.40 -2.33
N LEU A 196 3.60 19.80 -3.27
CA LEU A 196 4.80 19.04 -3.62
C LEU A 196 5.80 18.96 -2.46
N SER A 197 5.92 20.02 -1.66
CA SER A 197 6.84 20.05 -0.50
C SER A 197 6.48 19.06 0.61
N VAL A 198 5.22 18.58 0.64
CA VAL A 198 4.77 17.52 1.56
C VAL A 198 5.45 16.17 1.24
N LEU A 199 5.93 15.98 0.01
CA LEU A 199 6.68 14.78 -0.39
C LEU A 199 8.12 14.78 0.12
N THR A 200 8.68 15.96 0.43
CA THR A 200 10.09 16.09 0.83
C THR A 200 10.27 16.41 2.31
N HIS A 201 9.24 16.94 2.98
CA HIS A 201 9.26 17.28 4.40
C HIS A 201 8.01 16.76 5.11
N ILE A 202 8.19 16.23 6.33
CA ILE A 202 7.07 15.90 7.21
C ILE A 202 6.50 17.22 7.73
N LYS A 203 5.30 17.53 7.28
CA LYS A 203 4.48 18.69 7.65
C LYS A 203 3.11 18.23 8.10
N GLU A 204 2.32 19.13 8.63
CA GLU A 204 0.97 18.89 9.16
C GLU A 204 0.07 18.07 8.21
N PRO A 205 -0.01 18.34 6.89
CA PRO A 205 -0.84 17.54 5.97
C PRO A 205 -0.24 16.17 5.61
N THR A 206 0.98 15.84 6.03
CA THR A 206 1.71 14.63 5.61
C THR A 206 0.95 13.35 5.97
N ALA A 207 0.38 13.24 7.16
CA ALA A 207 -0.37 12.04 7.53
C ALA A 207 -1.65 11.87 6.71
N PHE A 208 -2.34 12.97 6.39
CA PHE A 208 -3.50 12.96 5.50
C PHE A 208 -3.11 12.50 4.11
N PHE A 209 -2.07 13.11 3.51
CA PHE A 209 -1.55 12.75 2.20
C PHE A 209 -1.20 11.26 2.11
N TYR A 210 -0.33 10.77 2.99
CA TYR A 210 0.14 9.38 2.91
C TYR A 210 -0.95 8.36 3.28
N SER A 211 -1.93 8.73 4.11
CA SER A 211 -3.06 7.84 4.38
C SER A 211 -3.92 7.58 3.14
N THR A 212 -4.02 8.53 2.21
CA THR A 212 -4.73 8.32 0.93
C THR A 212 -4.07 7.25 0.05
N PHE A 213 -2.77 7.04 0.19
CA PHE A 213 -2.05 5.97 -0.50
C PHE A 213 -2.16 4.63 0.22
N PHE A 214 -2.71 4.59 1.43
CA PHE A 214 -2.82 3.38 2.23
C PHE A 214 -3.82 2.38 1.64
N THR A 215 -4.91 2.86 1.03
CA THR A 215 -5.87 2.02 0.28
C THR A 215 -5.20 1.30 -0.89
N SER A 216 -4.34 1.99 -1.63
CA SER A 216 -3.55 1.45 -2.74
C SER A 216 -2.29 0.70 -2.31
N PHE A 217 -1.90 0.75 -1.04
CA PHE A 217 -0.65 0.18 -0.53
C PHE A 217 -0.52 -1.33 -0.81
N LEU A 218 -1.62 -2.08 -0.67
CA LEU A 218 -1.61 -3.51 -1.00
C LEU A 218 -1.30 -3.74 -2.48
N PHE A 219 -1.81 -2.88 -3.37
CA PHE A 219 -1.51 -2.95 -4.79
C PHE A 219 -0.05 -2.59 -5.08
N TYR A 220 0.51 -1.61 -4.38
CA TYR A 220 1.93 -1.27 -4.49
C TYR A 220 2.84 -2.41 -4.05
N LEU A 221 2.57 -3.03 -2.89
CA LEU A 221 3.28 -4.22 -2.44
C LEU A 221 3.18 -5.34 -3.47
N PHE A 222 2.00 -5.56 -4.04
CA PHE A 222 1.79 -6.57 -5.07
C PHE A 222 2.63 -6.33 -6.33
N VAL A 223 2.61 -5.10 -6.87
CA VAL A 223 3.39 -4.76 -8.06
C VAL A 223 4.87 -4.81 -7.77
N LEU A 224 5.33 -4.26 -6.64
CA LEU A 224 6.73 -4.29 -6.22
C LEU A 224 7.22 -5.73 -6.09
N THR A 225 6.46 -6.59 -5.41
CA THR A 225 6.79 -8.02 -5.27
C THR A 225 6.83 -8.69 -6.64
N SER A 226 5.87 -8.40 -7.52
CA SER A 226 5.82 -8.94 -8.89
C SER A 226 7.01 -8.51 -9.74
N LEU A 227 7.46 -7.26 -9.61
CA LEU A 227 8.64 -6.74 -10.29
C LEU A 227 9.92 -7.34 -9.73
N LEU A 228 10.03 -7.44 -8.40
CA LEU A 228 11.18 -8.06 -7.73
C LEU A 228 11.34 -9.52 -8.16
N LEU A 229 10.25 -10.29 -8.19
CA LEU A 229 10.25 -11.67 -8.65
C LEU A 229 10.68 -11.80 -10.11
N ARG A 230 10.33 -10.82 -10.96
CA ARG A 230 10.80 -10.78 -12.35
C ARG A 230 12.27 -10.42 -12.47
N LEU A 231 12.77 -9.50 -11.66
CA LEU A 231 14.20 -9.17 -11.59
C LEU A 231 15.03 -10.36 -11.08
N LEU A 232 14.48 -11.13 -10.14
CA LEU A 232 15.09 -12.35 -9.60
C LEU A 232 15.16 -13.49 -10.62
N GLY A 233 14.28 -13.54 -11.63
CA GLY A 233 14.30 -14.57 -12.67
C GLY A 233 15.61 -14.61 -13.48
N PRO A 234 15.99 -13.51 -14.17
CA PRO A 234 17.28 -13.35 -14.82
C PRO A 234 18.44 -13.52 -13.85
N LEU A 235 18.32 -13.00 -12.61
CA LEU A 235 19.35 -13.14 -11.59
C LEU A 235 19.61 -14.61 -11.24
N ARG A 236 18.56 -15.43 -11.13
CA ARG A 236 18.67 -16.89 -10.87
C ARG A 236 19.34 -17.62 -12.03
N PHE A 237 19.06 -17.22 -13.27
CA PHE A 237 19.74 -17.76 -14.45
C PHE A 237 21.20 -17.30 -14.54
N ALA A 238 21.53 -16.09 -14.11
CA ALA A 238 22.90 -15.57 -14.07
C ALA A 238 23.73 -16.13 -12.89
N LEU A 239 23.07 -16.39 -11.75
CA LEU A 239 23.70 -16.95 -10.55
C LEU A 239 23.90 -18.47 -10.64
N MET A 240 23.08 -19.21 -11.39
CA MET A 240 23.25 -20.66 -11.52
C MET A 240 24.62 -21.08 -12.11
N PRO A 241 25.15 -20.46 -13.17
CA PRO A 241 26.51 -20.69 -13.66
C PRO A 241 27.57 -20.36 -12.60
N PHE A 242 27.42 -19.25 -11.89
CA PHE A 242 28.35 -18.81 -10.84
C PHE A 242 28.36 -19.76 -9.63
N MET A 243 27.19 -20.21 -9.18
CA MET A 243 27.06 -21.21 -8.11
C MET A 243 27.58 -22.59 -8.54
N ARG A 244 27.37 -22.98 -9.80
CA ARG A 244 27.97 -24.21 -10.36
C ARG A 244 29.49 -24.11 -10.40
N TRP A 245 30.02 -22.98 -10.86
CA TRP A 245 31.46 -22.71 -10.86
C TRP A 245 32.06 -22.76 -9.45
N LEU A 246 31.41 -22.14 -8.46
CA LEU A 246 31.79 -22.22 -7.04
C LEU A 246 31.74 -23.67 -6.52
N SER A 247 30.73 -24.46 -6.90
CA SER A 247 30.61 -25.86 -6.47
C SER A 247 31.66 -26.80 -7.10
N THR A 248 32.11 -26.50 -8.33
CA THR A 248 33.18 -27.27 -9.00
C THR A 248 34.59 -26.77 -8.66
N GLY A 249 34.70 -25.56 -8.10
CA GLY A 249 35.96 -24.92 -7.72
C GLY A 249 36.43 -25.25 -6.29
N ILE A 250 35.63 -25.96 -5.50
CA ILE A 250 36.06 -26.51 -4.21
C ILE A 250 36.59 -27.92 -4.47
N PRO A 251 37.91 -28.13 -4.55
CA PRO A 251 38.45 -29.49 -4.62
C PRO A 251 38.02 -30.23 -3.37
N SER A 252 37.36 -31.37 -3.55
CA SER A 252 37.17 -32.34 -2.48
C SER A 252 38.55 -32.62 -1.87
N SER A 253 38.73 -32.25 -0.61
CA SER A 253 39.97 -32.48 0.14
C SER A 253 40.41 -33.93 -0.07
N PRO A 254 41.67 -34.21 -0.44
CA PRO A 254 42.14 -35.58 -0.51
C PRO A 254 41.92 -36.22 0.86
N SER A 255 41.18 -37.33 0.87
CA SER A 255 40.99 -38.18 2.05
C SER A 255 42.35 -38.73 2.48
N TRP A 256 43.05 -37.98 3.32
CA TRP A 256 44.21 -38.45 4.06
C TRP A 256 43.70 -39.15 5.31
N VAL A 257 43.82 -40.48 5.34
CA VAL A 257 43.94 -41.45 6.48
C VAL A 257 43.62 -42.82 5.84
N SER A 258 44.49 -43.83 5.75
CA SER A 258 45.56 -44.28 6.65
C SER A 258 46.75 -44.91 5.91
N PRO A 259 47.99 -44.77 6.41
CA PRO A 259 49.07 -45.74 6.20
C PRO A 259 48.99 -46.91 7.22
N ALA A 260 49.61 -48.02 6.82
CA ALA A 260 49.52 -49.38 7.34
C ALA A 260 50.06 -49.66 8.75
N ALA A 261 49.58 -50.77 9.36
CA ALA A 261 50.31 -51.87 10.04
C ALA A 261 49.32 -52.65 10.95
N SER A 262 49.32 -53.97 11.15
CA SER A 262 50.26 -55.06 10.88
C SER A 262 49.50 -56.41 10.85
N ARG A 263 49.95 -57.34 9.99
CA ARG A 263 49.78 -58.79 10.18
C ARG A 263 51.18 -59.35 10.48
N SER A 264 51.22 -60.21 11.51
CA SER A 264 52.28 -61.17 11.93
C SER A 264 53.72 -60.65 12.02
#